data_AF-A0A8T5UJN0-F1
#
_entry.id   AF-A0A8T5UJN0-F1
#
_cell.length_a   1.000
_cell.length_b   1.000
_cell.length_c   1.000
_cell.angle_alpha   90.00
_cell.angle_beta   90.00
_cell.angle_gamma   90.00
#
_symmetry.space_group_name_H-M   'P 1'
#
loop_
_entity.id
_entity.type
_entity.pdbx_description
1 polymer ?
#
loop_
_entity_poly.entity_id
_entity_poly.type
_entity_poly.pdbx_seq_one_letter_code
_entity_poly.pdbx_strand_id
1 'polypeptide(L)'
;MSTPDEVEPLILSLTKEYLKKKPFFSIEDIVVYISNRTRAKPYLNKNKIEKSIKDLIKKRRLIPGTKLMKNNIIEHPIRNEIFNHVKKNPSNINEIMRAINIGSNQALWHLSCLEKFQFIRSRDIENQRIIFVYDSNPELDELYFYLKQEIVQEIIEFMLNQNDLLKVSDISNNLKKNYNTVKKYLEILHNLQLAKIEKDKKRTLFKLDLKRYNKSRELIFGEKR
;
A
#
# COMPACT_ATOMS: atom_id res chain seq x y z
N MET A 1 20.48 35.73 14.52
CA MET A 1 20.79 34.29 14.58
C MET A 1 19.58 33.55 14.06
N SER A 2 19.61 33.07 12.81
CA SER A 2 18.52 32.21 12.29
C SER A 2 18.74 30.79 12.79
N THR A 3 17.73 30.25 13.45
CA THR A 3 17.71 28.92 14.07
C THR A 3 17.84 27.81 13.01
N PRO A 4 18.29 26.59 13.41
CA PRO A 4 18.32 25.41 12.54
C PRO A 4 17.00 25.12 11.81
N ASP A 5 15.87 25.60 12.34
CA ASP A 5 14.51 25.35 11.85
C ASP A 5 14.16 26.04 10.52
N GLU A 6 14.89 27.09 10.11
CA GLU A 6 14.59 27.83 8.87
C GLU A 6 15.37 27.32 7.64
N VAL A 7 16.33 26.42 7.83
CA VAL A 7 17.24 25.97 6.75
C VAL A 7 16.54 25.05 5.76
N GLU A 8 15.86 24.01 6.24
CA GLU A 8 15.18 23.03 5.38
C GLU A 8 14.04 23.67 4.56
N PRO A 9 13.15 24.51 5.14
CA PRO A 9 12.11 25.20 4.38
C PRO A 9 12.65 26.11 3.27
N LEU A 10 13.75 26.84 3.53
CA LEU A 10 14.40 27.71 2.55
C LEU A 10 15.03 26.91 1.40
N ILE A 11 15.75 25.84 1.72
CA ILE A 11 16.34 24.95 0.70
C ILE A 11 15.23 24.34 -0.15
N LEU A 12 14.12 23.93 0.47
CA LEU A 12 12.96 23.37 -0.21
C LEU A 12 12.29 24.37 -1.14
N SER A 13 12.10 25.63 -0.72
CA SER A 13 11.50 26.68 -1.56
C SER A 13 12.37 27.04 -2.76
N LEU A 14 13.69 27.17 -2.57
CA LEU A 14 14.64 27.42 -3.65
C LEU A 14 14.73 26.24 -4.62
N THR A 15 14.66 25.01 -4.11
CA THR A 15 14.61 23.81 -4.96
C THR A 15 13.34 23.80 -5.80
N LYS A 16 12.17 24.17 -5.24
CA LYS A 16 10.93 24.34 -6.01
C LYS A 16 11.08 25.37 -7.13
N GLU A 17 11.73 26.51 -6.86
CA GLU A 17 12.00 27.54 -7.88
C GLU A 17 12.86 26.98 -9.02
N TYR A 18 13.91 26.22 -8.69
CA TYR A 18 14.79 25.59 -9.66
C TYR A 18 14.04 24.62 -10.58
N LEU A 19 13.26 23.71 -9.99
CA LEU A 19 12.55 22.65 -10.72
C LEU A 19 11.46 23.18 -11.67
N LYS A 20 10.91 24.38 -11.40
CA LYS A 20 10.01 25.05 -12.37
C LYS A 20 10.73 25.29 -13.70
N LYS A 21 12.00 25.72 -13.65
CA LYS A 21 12.81 26.08 -14.82
C LYS A 21 13.46 24.86 -15.48
N LYS A 22 13.96 23.90 -14.71
CA LYS A 22 14.66 22.71 -15.22
C LYS A 22 14.07 21.41 -14.63
N PRO A 23 13.45 20.55 -15.45
CA PRO A 23 12.88 19.28 -14.98
C PRO A 23 13.90 18.28 -14.47
N PHE A 24 15.04 18.23 -15.15
CA PHE A 24 16.12 17.32 -14.88
C PHE A 24 17.23 18.10 -14.18
N PHE A 25 17.82 17.49 -13.16
CA PHE A 25 18.82 18.15 -12.33
C PHE A 25 19.81 17.13 -11.80
N SER A 26 21.07 17.56 -11.70
CA SER A 26 22.04 16.92 -10.82
C SER A 26 22.01 17.57 -9.44
N ILE A 27 22.46 16.84 -8.41
CA ILE A 27 22.61 17.41 -7.06
C ILE A 27 23.52 18.65 -7.11
N GLU A 28 24.59 18.59 -7.91
CA GLU A 28 25.55 19.67 -8.07
C GLU A 28 24.90 20.94 -8.65
N ASP A 29 24.06 20.81 -9.68
CA ASP A 29 23.37 21.97 -10.27
C ASP A 29 22.48 22.70 -9.25
N ILE A 30 21.74 21.94 -8.44
CA ILE A 30 20.89 22.50 -7.39
C ILE A 30 21.76 23.18 -6.32
N VAL A 31 22.84 22.52 -5.88
CA VAL A 31 23.74 23.08 -4.88
C VAL A 31 24.33 24.40 -5.37
N VAL A 32 24.79 24.47 -6.63
CA VAL A 32 25.32 25.70 -7.23
C VAL A 32 24.24 26.78 -7.29
N TYR A 33 23.04 26.43 -7.74
CA TYR A 33 21.92 27.36 -7.84
C TYR A 33 21.50 27.95 -6.49
N ILE A 34 21.38 27.11 -5.45
CA ILE A 34 21.03 27.53 -4.08
C ILE A 34 22.15 28.34 -3.47
N SER A 35 23.42 27.90 -3.63
CA SER A 35 24.59 28.61 -3.11
C SER A 35 24.66 30.04 -3.67
N ASN A 36 24.36 30.22 -4.96
CA ASN A 36 24.33 31.55 -5.59
C ASN A 36 23.25 32.47 -5.01
N ARG A 37 22.09 31.92 -4.62
CA ARG A 37 20.98 32.68 -4.01
C ARG A 37 21.13 32.90 -2.51
N THR A 38 22.03 32.17 -1.86
CA THR A 38 22.23 32.21 -0.40
C THR A 38 23.61 32.76 -0.02
N ARG A 39 24.33 33.42 -0.93
CA ARG A 39 25.67 33.99 -0.69
C ARG A 39 25.76 34.89 0.55
N ALA A 40 24.69 35.65 0.84
CA ALA A 40 24.62 36.52 2.01
C ALA A 40 24.37 35.76 3.34
N LYS A 41 24.21 34.43 3.31
CA LYS A 41 23.88 33.58 4.46
C LYS A 41 25.05 32.65 4.78
N PRO A 42 26.04 33.10 5.57
CA PRO A 42 27.28 32.34 5.81
C PRO A 42 27.07 30.98 6.50
N TYR A 43 25.94 30.79 7.18
CA TYR A 43 25.57 29.51 7.80
C TYR A 43 25.18 28.41 6.80
N LEU A 44 24.93 28.75 5.53
CA LEU A 44 24.57 27.87 4.41
C LEU A 44 25.76 27.72 3.44
N ASN A 45 26.71 26.87 3.81
CA ASN A 45 27.78 26.49 2.89
C ASN A 45 27.36 25.35 1.94
N LYS A 46 28.13 25.13 0.87
CA LYS A 46 27.86 24.09 -0.14
C LYS A 46 27.62 22.71 0.49
N ASN A 47 28.44 22.32 1.47
CA ASN A 47 28.35 21.02 2.12
C ASN A 47 27.02 20.84 2.90
N LYS A 48 26.58 21.89 3.60
CA LYS A 48 25.29 21.87 4.30
C LYS A 48 24.12 21.81 3.32
N ILE A 49 24.17 22.58 2.24
CA ILE A 49 23.14 22.55 1.19
C ILE A 49 23.07 21.15 0.58
N GLU A 50 24.21 20.58 0.20
CA GLU A 50 24.30 19.25 -0.39
C GLU A 50 23.77 18.18 0.57
N LYS A 51 24.14 18.24 1.85
CA LYS A 51 23.61 17.34 2.87
C LYS A 51 22.09 17.44 2.98
N SER A 52 21.54 18.65 3.03
CA SER A 52 20.08 18.84 3.06
C SER A 52 19.38 18.32 1.81
N ILE A 53 19.95 18.51 0.61
CA ILE A 53 19.40 17.94 -0.63
C ILE A 53 19.43 16.41 -0.58
N LYS A 54 20.54 15.81 -0.14
CA LYS A 54 20.66 14.35 0.06
C LYS A 54 19.63 13.84 1.07
N ASP A 55 19.40 14.56 2.16
CA ASP A 55 18.38 14.22 3.16
C ASP A 55 16.96 14.31 2.58
N LEU A 56 16.65 15.32 1.76
CA LEU A 56 15.36 15.45 1.07
C LEU A 56 15.12 14.31 0.07
N ILE A 57 16.17 13.88 -0.65
CA ILE A 57 16.13 12.72 -1.55
C ILE A 57 15.91 11.43 -0.75
N LYS A 58 16.66 11.24 0.35
CA LYS A 58 16.53 10.09 1.24
C LYS A 58 15.13 9.97 1.82
N LYS A 59 14.51 11.09 2.21
CA LYS A 59 13.11 11.18 2.68
C LYS A 59 12.07 11.10 1.55
N ARG A 60 12.50 10.91 0.29
CA ARG A 60 11.69 10.98 -0.94
C ARG A 60 10.79 12.22 -1.03
N ARG A 61 11.22 13.35 -0.46
CA ARG A 61 10.57 14.65 -0.67
C ARG A 61 10.85 15.18 -2.09
N LEU A 62 11.99 14.76 -2.64
CA LEU A 62 12.52 15.10 -3.95
C LEU A 62 12.97 13.79 -4.62
N ILE A 63 12.75 13.65 -5.93
CA ILE A 63 13.28 12.54 -6.73
C ILE A 63 14.08 13.12 -7.91
N PRO A 64 15.39 12.81 -8.01
CA PRO A 64 16.22 13.21 -9.14
C PRO A 64 15.60 12.85 -10.48
N GLY A 65 15.72 13.76 -11.45
CA GLY A 65 15.18 13.57 -12.79
C GLY A 65 13.67 13.79 -12.93
N THR A 66 12.99 14.32 -11.89
CA THR A 66 11.57 14.70 -11.98
C THR A 66 11.32 16.10 -11.42
N LYS A 67 10.33 16.82 -11.98
CA LYS A 67 9.78 18.06 -11.40
C LYS A 67 8.93 17.82 -10.15
N LEU A 68 8.59 16.56 -9.87
CA LEU A 68 7.61 16.23 -8.85
C LEU A 68 8.25 16.27 -7.46
N MET A 69 7.49 16.75 -6.50
CA MET A 69 7.83 16.74 -5.08
C MET A 69 6.70 16.07 -4.31
N LYS A 70 7.00 15.51 -3.14
CA LYS A 70 6.03 14.70 -2.37
C LYS A 70 4.69 15.41 -2.14
N ASN A 71 4.71 16.72 -1.82
CA ASN A 71 3.48 17.49 -1.59
C ASN A 71 2.62 17.59 -2.88
N ASN A 72 3.26 17.86 -4.01
CA ASN A 72 2.58 17.98 -5.31
C ASN A 72 2.00 16.64 -5.81
N ILE A 73 2.39 15.50 -5.24
CA ILE A 73 1.83 14.21 -5.59
C ILE A 73 0.38 14.10 -5.12
N ILE A 74 0.12 14.38 -3.85
CA ILE A 74 -1.23 14.20 -3.29
C ILE A 74 -2.18 15.35 -3.65
N GLU A 75 -1.66 16.53 -3.99
CA GLU A 75 -2.46 17.67 -4.44
C GLU A 75 -3.17 17.43 -5.79
N HIS A 76 -2.73 16.43 -6.57
CA HIS A 76 -3.36 16.12 -7.85
C HIS A 76 -4.65 15.31 -7.65
N PRO A 77 -5.79 15.73 -8.24
CA PRO A 77 -7.11 15.17 -7.95
C PRO A 77 -7.16 13.65 -8.15
N ILE A 78 -6.75 13.15 -9.32
CA ILE A 78 -6.74 11.70 -9.62
C ILE A 78 -5.83 10.91 -8.66
N ARG A 79 -4.65 11.44 -8.28
CA ARG A 79 -3.74 10.74 -7.37
C ARG A 79 -4.29 10.71 -5.95
N ASN A 80 -4.94 11.80 -5.53
CA ASN A 80 -5.65 11.85 -4.26
C ASN A 80 -6.80 10.84 -4.23
N GLU A 81 -7.59 10.75 -5.29
CA GLU A 81 -8.66 9.76 -5.42
C GLU A 81 -8.13 8.33 -5.38
N ILE A 82 -7.05 8.03 -6.11
CA ILE A 82 -6.39 6.72 -6.06
C ILE A 82 -5.92 6.40 -4.63
N PHE A 83 -5.23 7.35 -3.99
CA PHE A 83 -4.74 7.15 -2.63
C PHE A 83 -5.88 6.92 -1.64
N ASN A 84 -6.94 7.72 -1.71
CA ASN A 84 -8.10 7.59 -0.83
C ASN A 84 -8.88 6.30 -1.07
N HIS A 85 -9.00 5.86 -2.33
CA HIS A 85 -9.57 4.56 -2.68
C HIS A 85 -8.75 3.43 -2.04
N VAL A 86 -7.44 3.40 -2.28
CA VAL A 86 -6.53 2.37 -1.72
C VAL A 86 -6.51 2.39 -0.19
N LYS A 87 -6.62 3.57 0.43
CA LYS A 87 -6.66 3.71 1.90
C LYS A 87 -7.90 3.04 2.50
N LYS A 88 -9.04 3.12 1.83
CA LYS A 88 -10.29 2.47 2.25
C LYS A 88 -10.32 1.00 1.85
N ASN A 89 -9.80 0.70 0.67
CA ASN A 89 -9.94 -0.59 0.03
C ASN A 89 -8.71 -0.90 -0.86
N PRO A 90 -7.69 -1.56 -0.31
CA PRO A 90 -6.63 -2.17 -1.12
C PRO A 90 -7.19 -2.96 -2.30
N SER A 91 -6.64 -2.67 -3.48
CA SER A 91 -7.25 -3.04 -4.75
C SER A 91 -6.20 -3.31 -5.82
N ASN A 92 -6.57 -4.11 -6.81
CA ASN A 92 -5.78 -4.25 -8.02
C ASN A 92 -5.99 -3.05 -8.97
N ILE A 93 -5.18 -2.97 -10.02
CA ILE A 93 -5.22 -1.86 -10.99
C ILE A 93 -6.59 -1.76 -11.68
N ASN A 94 -7.21 -2.89 -12.03
CA ASN A 94 -8.50 -2.90 -12.73
C ASN A 94 -9.63 -2.37 -11.83
N GLU A 95 -9.63 -2.73 -10.55
CA GLU A 95 -10.57 -2.19 -9.56
C GLU A 95 -10.42 -0.69 -9.38
N ILE A 96 -9.18 -0.19 -9.30
CA ILE A 96 -8.90 1.25 -9.20
C ILE A 96 -9.37 1.99 -10.45
N MET A 97 -9.08 1.45 -11.64
CA MET A 97 -9.52 2.03 -12.91
C MET A 97 -11.04 2.15 -12.98
N ARG A 98 -11.77 1.10 -12.57
CA ARG A 98 -13.24 1.10 -12.55
C ARG A 98 -13.80 2.08 -11.53
N ALA A 99 -13.23 2.13 -10.33
CA ALA A 99 -13.70 3.00 -9.26
C ALA A 99 -13.53 4.49 -9.57
N ILE A 100 -12.45 4.85 -10.29
CA ILE A 100 -12.05 6.24 -10.55
C ILE A 100 -12.37 6.66 -11.99
N ASN A 101 -12.80 5.72 -12.83
CA ASN A 101 -13.10 5.93 -14.25
C ASN A 101 -11.92 6.51 -15.04
N ILE A 102 -10.75 5.84 -14.97
CA ILE A 102 -9.52 6.24 -15.67
C ILE A 102 -8.97 5.12 -16.55
N GLY A 103 -8.32 5.50 -17.65
CA GLY A 103 -7.66 4.57 -18.56
C GLY A 103 -6.37 3.96 -18.00
N SER A 104 -5.98 2.79 -18.51
CA SER A 104 -4.87 1.98 -18.00
C SER A 104 -3.54 2.74 -17.93
N ASN A 105 -3.19 3.48 -18.99
CA ASN A 105 -1.94 4.24 -19.05
C ASN A 105 -1.91 5.36 -17.99
N GLN A 106 -3.04 6.04 -17.77
CA GLN A 106 -3.14 7.05 -16.72
C GLN A 106 -3.03 6.41 -15.34
N ALA A 107 -3.75 5.31 -15.09
CA ALA A 107 -3.68 4.58 -13.83
C ALA A 107 -2.24 4.14 -13.51
N LEU A 108 -1.54 3.52 -14.47
CA LEU A 108 -0.15 3.10 -14.31
C LEU A 108 0.79 4.28 -14.02
N TRP A 109 0.63 5.40 -14.72
CA TRP A 109 1.44 6.59 -14.48
C TRP A 109 1.21 7.17 -13.07
N HIS A 110 -0.06 7.31 -12.67
CA HIS A 110 -0.42 7.81 -11.35
C HIS A 110 0.06 6.89 -10.23
N LEU A 111 -0.11 5.58 -10.37
CA LEU A 111 0.37 4.58 -9.43
C LEU A 111 1.90 4.61 -9.32
N SER A 112 2.62 4.70 -10.45
CA SER A 112 4.08 4.85 -10.44
C SER A 112 4.52 6.10 -9.69
N CYS A 113 3.82 7.23 -9.85
CA CYS A 113 4.10 8.43 -9.07
C CYS A 113 3.87 8.20 -7.57
N LEU A 114 2.72 7.64 -7.19
CA LEU A 114 2.39 7.41 -5.78
C LEU A 114 3.37 6.45 -5.11
N GLU A 115 3.77 5.38 -5.81
CA GLU A 115 4.72 4.37 -5.32
C GLU A 115 6.14 4.93 -5.20
N LYS A 116 6.60 5.70 -6.20
CA LYS A 116 7.89 6.40 -6.15
C LYS A 116 8.03 7.30 -4.92
N PHE A 117 6.95 7.97 -4.51
CA PHE A 117 6.95 8.86 -3.34
C PHE A 117 6.49 8.18 -2.05
N GLN A 118 6.36 6.84 -2.04
CA GLN A 118 6.00 6.04 -0.86
C GLN A 118 4.67 6.45 -0.24
N PHE A 119 3.66 6.76 -1.06
CA PHE A 119 2.27 6.86 -0.60
C PHE A 119 1.59 5.48 -0.63
N ILE A 120 1.94 4.67 -1.61
CA ILE A 120 1.45 3.31 -1.79
C ILE A 120 2.62 2.35 -1.96
N ARG A 121 2.33 1.07 -1.86
CA ARG A 121 3.20 -0.05 -2.21
C ARG A 121 2.37 -1.12 -2.92
N SER A 122 2.99 -1.87 -3.82
CA SER A 122 2.34 -3.05 -4.40
C SER A 122 2.90 -4.36 -3.85
N ARG A 123 2.05 -5.39 -3.82
CA ARG A 123 2.42 -6.77 -3.53
C ARG A 123 1.70 -7.70 -4.50
N ASP A 124 2.40 -8.70 -4.99
CA ASP A 124 1.80 -9.74 -5.83
C ASP A 124 1.20 -10.83 -4.94
N ILE A 125 -0.09 -11.10 -5.10
CA ILE A 125 -0.84 -12.15 -4.40
C ILE A 125 -1.66 -12.89 -5.46
N GLU A 126 -1.49 -14.21 -5.59
CA GLU A 126 -2.22 -15.03 -6.59
C GLU A 126 -2.12 -14.49 -8.03
N ASN A 127 -0.92 -14.06 -8.44
CA ASN A 127 -0.64 -13.41 -9.72
C ASN A 127 -1.41 -12.09 -9.96
N GLN A 128 -1.93 -11.48 -8.90
CA GLN A 128 -2.52 -10.15 -8.95
C GLN A 128 -1.66 -9.16 -8.19
N ARG A 129 -1.34 -8.04 -8.86
CA ARG A 129 -0.68 -6.91 -8.23
C ARG A 129 -1.70 -6.11 -7.42
N ILE A 130 -1.68 -6.28 -6.10
CA ILE A 130 -2.56 -5.57 -5.16
C ILE A 130 -1.81 -4.36 -4.60
N ILE A 131 -2.50 -3.24 -4.51
CA ILE A 131 -1.94 -1.96 -4.07
C ILE A 131 -2.45 -1.66 -2.66
N PHE A 132 -1.51 -1.35 -1.77
CA PHE A 132 -1.72 -1.03 -0.36
C PHE A 132 -1.15 0.35 -0.04
N VAL A 133 -1.59 0.94 1.07
CA VAL A 133 -0.95 2.14 1.63
C VAL A 133 0.47 1.78 2.07
N TYR A 134 1.43 2.69 1.84
CA TYR A 134 2.83 2.42 2.16
C TYR A 134 3.04 2.09 3.65
N ASP A 135 2.40 2.86 4.53
CA ASP A 135 2.52 2.73 5.99
C ASP A 135 1.64 1.63 6.61
N SER A 136 0.84 0.89 5.83
CA SER A 136 0.04 -0.23 6.37
C SER A 136 0.91 -1.45 6.66
N ASN A 137 0.56 -2.23 7.70
CA ASN A 137 1.30 -3.42 8.09
C ASN A 137 1.33 -4.47 6.95
N PRO A 138 2.50 -4.76 6.34
CA PRO A 138 2.63 -5.75 5.27
C PRO A 138 2.31 -7.18 5.68
N GLU A 139 2.41 -7.51 6.97
CA GLU A 139 2.08 -8.86 7.47
C GLU A 139 0.59 -9.17 7.34
N LEU A 140 -0.26 -8.15 7.23
CA LEU A 140 -1.71 -8.29 7.13
C LEU A 140 -2.22 -8.31 5.67
N ASP A 141 -1.35 -8.14 4.67
CA ASP A 141 -1.78 -7.97 3.27
C ASP A 141 -2.54 -9.18 2.72
N GLU A 142 -2.01 -10.38 2.92
CA GLU A 142 -2.63 -11.63 2.45
C GLU A 142 -3.94 -11.87 3.18
N LEU A 143 -3.93 -11.65 4.50
CA LEU A 143 -5.12 -11.76 5.32
C LEU A 143 -6.22 -10.80 4.86
N TYR A 144 -5.88 -9.53 4.58
CA TYR A 144 -6.79 -8.55 4.00
C TYR A 144 -7.34 -9.03 2.66
N PHE A 145 -6.44 -9.43 1.76
CA PHE A 145 -6.77 -9.85 0.41
C PHE A 145 -7.79 -11.00 0.40
N TYR A 146 -7.54 -12.05 1.18
CA TYR A 146 -8.44 -13.21 1.21
C TYR A 146 -9.74 -12.92 1.96
N LEU A 147 -9.71 -12.19 3.09
CA LEU A 147 -10.94 -11.87 3.84
C LEU A 147 -11.89 -10.94 3.07
N LYS A 148 -11.40 -10.20 2.08
CA LYS A 148 -12.23 -9.38 1.17
C LYS A 148 -12.95 -10.23 0.11
N GLN A 149 -12.46 -11.43 -0.22
CA GLN A 149 -13.03 -12.23 -1.29
C GLN A 149 -14.38 -12.83 -0.89
N GLU A 150 -15.37 -12.66 -1.76
CA GLU A 150 -16.74 -13.14 -1.56
C GLU A 150 -16.77 -14.65 -1.22
N ILE A 151 -16.07 -15.48 -2.00
CA ILE A 151 -16.02 -16.93 -1.74
C ILE A 151 -15.42 -17.29 -0.37
N VAL A 152 -14.43 -16.54 0.11
CA VAL A 152 -13.84 -16.76 1.43
C VAL A 152 -14.83 -16.34 2.52
N GLN A 153 -15.55 -15.23 2.31
CA GLN A 153 -16.60 -14.77 3.23
C GLN A 153 -17.74 -15.79 3.32
N GLU A 154 -18.22 -16.30 2.18
CA GLU A 154 -19.24 -17.35 2.13
C GLU A 154 -18.80 -18.62 2.87
N ILE A 155 -17.55 -19.08 2.66
CA ILE A 155 -17.01 -20.24 3.37
C ILE A 155 -16.96 -19.99 4.88
N ILE A 156 -16.44 -18.84 5.31
CA ILE A 156 -16.34 -18.51 6.73
C ILE A 156 -17.73 -18.40 7.37
N GLU A 157 -18.69 -17.76 6.71
CA GLU A 157 -20.06 -17.62 7.20
C GLU A 157 -20.75 -18.97 7.35
N PHE A 158 -20.57 -19.87 6.38
CA PHE A 158 -21.05 -21.24 6.50
C PHE A 158 -20.41 -21.97 7.69
N MET A 159 -19.09 -21.85 7.87
CA MET A 159 -18.38 -22.47 8.99
C MET A 159 -18.84 -21.92 10.36
N LEU A 160 -19.13 -20.62 10.45
CA LEU A 160 -19.65 -19.97 11.65
C LEU A 160 -21.04 -20.51 12.02
N ASN A 161 -21.92 -20.69 11.03
CA ASN A 161 -23.29 -21.13 11.25
C ASN A 161 -23.38 -22.60 11.70
N GLN A 162 -22.50 -23.47 11.19
CA GLN A 162 -22.48 -24.88 11.58
C GLN A 162 -21.79 -25.11 12.93
N ASN A 163 -20.77 -24.32 13.26
CA ASN A 163 -19.94 -24.44 14.47
C ASN A 163 -19.40 -25.87 14.74
N ASP A 164 -19.12 -26.62 13.66
CA ASP A 164 -18.70 -28.01 13.71
C ASP A 164 -17.49 -28.28 12.79
N LEU A 165 -16.95 -29.49 12.86
CA LEU A 165 -15.92 -30.03 11.99
C LEU A 165 -16.51 -30.37 10.61
N LEU A 166 -16.11 -29.63 9.59
CA LEU A 166 -16.70 -29.71 8.26
C LEU A 166 -15.76 -30.39 7.27
N LYS A 167 -16.31 -31.25 6.40
CA LYS A 167 -15.57 -31.74 5.23
C LYS A 167 -15.65 -30.71 4.12
N VAL A 168 -14.66 -30.74 3.25
CA VAL A 168 -14.65 -29.97 1.99
C VAL A 168 -15.90 -30.26 1.16
N SER A 169 -16.35 -31.54 1.11
CA SER A 169 -17.55 -31.95 0.39
C SER A 169 -18.82 -31.28 0.94
N ASP A 170 -18.91 -31.14 2.25
CA ASP A 170 -20.10 -30.63 2.92
C ASP A 170 -20.25 -29.13 2.61
N ILE A 171 -19.12 -28.40 2.68
CA ILE A 171 -19.05 -26.98 2.32
C ILE A 171 -19.31 -26.79 0.82
N SER A 172 -18.66 -27.58 -0.03
CA SER A 172 -18.80 -27.50 -1.50
C SER A 172 -20.23 -27.75 -1.96
N ASN A 173 -20.89 -28.77 -1.43
CA ASN A 173 -22.27 -29.11 -1.76
C ASN A 173 -23.25 -28.05 -1.27
N ASN A 174 -23.06 -27.52 -0.05
CA ASN A 174 -23.95 -26.52 0.51
C ASN A 174 -23.84 -25.17 -0.22
N LEU A 175 -22.60 -24.70 -0.47
CA LEU A 175 -22.35 -23.45 -1.19
C LEU A 175 -22.51 -23.57 -2.70
N LYS A 176 -22.74 -24.78 -3.23
CA LYS A 176 -22.78 -25.08 -4.67
C LYS A 176 -21.54 -24.56 -5.41
N LYS A 177 -20.37 -24.63 -4.77
CA LYS A 177 -19.08 -24.22 -5.35
C LYS A 177 -18.24 -25.45 -5.69
N ASN A 178 -17.31 -25.29 -6.63
CA ASN A 178 -16.39 -26.36 -7.02
C ASN A 178 -15.54 -26.85 -5.83
N TYR A 179 -15.46 -28.18 -5.66
CA TYR A 179 -14.72 -28.83 -4.59
C TYR A 179 -13.25 -28.37 -4.49
N ASN A 180 -12.54 -28.27 -5.63
CA ASN A 180 -11.14 -27.87 -5.66
C ASN A 180 -10.97 -26.40 -5.25
N THR A 181 -11.92 -25.55 -5.63
CA THR A 181 -11.92 -24.14 -5.22
C THR A 181 -12.11 -24.01 -3.72
N VAL A 182 -13.09 -24.72 -3.15
CA VAL A 182 -13.33 -24.72 -1.69
C VAL A 182 -12.11 -25.29 -0.95
N LYS A 183 -11.55 -26.40 -1.44
CA LYS A 183 -10.33 -26.99 -0.88
C LYS A 183 -9.18 -25.99 -0.84
N LYS A 184 -8.92 -25.31 -1.96
CA LYS A 184 -7.87 -24.27 -2.06
C LYS A 184 -8.06 -23.20 -0.99
N TYR A 185 -9.26 -22.64 -0.85
CA TYR A 185 -9.50 -21.57 0.13
C TYR A 185 -9.44 -22.06 1.58
N LEU A 186 -9.85 -23.31 1.86
CA LEU A 186 -9.69 -23.90 3.19
C LEU A 186 -8.21 -24.10 3.56
N GLU A 187 -7.38 -24.52 2.60
CA GLU A 187 -5.92 -24.60 2.79
C GLU A 187 -5.31 -23.22 3.02
N ILE A 188 -5.75 -22.20 2.29
CA ILE A 188 -5.35 -20.80 2.53
C ILE A 188 -5.75 -20.34 3.93
N LEU A 189 -7.00 -20.58 4.35
CA LEU A 189 -7.47 -20.24 5.69
C LEU A 189 -6.67 -20.96 6.78
N HIS A 190 -6.25 -22.20 6.53
CA HIS A 190 -5.37 -22.93 7.42
C HIS A 190 -3.97 -22.30 7.51
N ASN A 191 -3.37 -21.96 6.37
CA ASN A 191 -2.05 -21.32 6.30
C ASN A 191 -2.05 -19.94 6.98
N LEU A 192 -3.15 -19.19 6.83
CA LEU A 192 -3.42 -17.93 7.53
C LEU A 192 -3.82 -18.11 8.98
N GLN A 193 -3.78 -19.34 9.50
CA GLN A 193 -4.09 -19.67 10.89
C GLN A 193 -5.53 -19.37 11.32
N LEU A 194 -6.44 -19.18 10.36
CA LEU A 194 -7.86 -18.94 10.59
C LEU A 194 -8.67 -20.23 10.69
N ALA A 195 -8.17 -21.33 10.13
CA ALA A 195 -8.79 -22.65 10.23
C ALA A 195 -7.82 -23.70 10.78
N LYS A 196 -8.35 -24.62 11.56
CA LYS A 196 -7.64 -25.80 12.06
C LYS A 196 -8.02 -27.00 11.21
N ILE A 197 -7.04 -27.85 10.96
CA ILE A 197 -7.22 -29.14 10.32
C ILE A 197 -7.20 -30.22 11.39
N GLU A 198 -8.24 -31.03 11.45
CA GLU A 198 -8.29 -32.23 12.27
C GLU A 198 -8.37 -33.46 11.34
N LYS A 199 -7.51 -34.46 11.59
CA LYS A 199 -7.53 -35.71 10.86
C LYS A 199 -8.35 -36.72 11.64
N ASP A 200 -9.55 -37.02 11.18
CA ASP A 200 -10.33 -38.16 11.68
C ASP A 200 -10.09 -39.37 10.78
N LYS A 201 -9.29 -40.32 11.27
CA LYS A 201 -8.85 -41.56 10.60
C LYS A 201 -8.19 -41.34 9.22
N LYS A 202 -9.01 -41.10 8.18
CA LYS A 202 -8.63 -40.89 6.76
C LYS A 202 -9.20 -39.61 6.15
N ARG A 203 -9.96 -38.81 6.91
CA ARG A 203 -10.67 -37.63 6.40
C ARG A 203 -10.08 -36.36 7.00
N THR A 204 -9.86 -35.36 6.14
CA THR A 204 -9.44 -34.01 6.54
C THR A 204 -10.68 -33.19 6.86
N LEU A 205 -10.81 -32.78 8.11
CA LEU A 205 -11.89 -31.93 8.60
C LEU A 205 -11.34 -30.54 8.91
N PHE A 206 -12.15 -29.52 8.68
CA PHE A 206 -11.79 -28.13 8.92
C PHE A 206 -12.71 -27.54 9.98
N LYS A 207 -12.12 -26.77 10.90
CA LYS A 207 -12.84 -25.99 11.91
C LYS A 207 -12.30 -24.57 11.95
N LEU A 208 -13.19 -23.59 12.02
CA LEU A 208 -12.77 -22.19 12.12
C LEU A 208 -12.18 -21.91 13.51
N ASP A 209 -11.03 -21.26 13.55
CA ASP A 209 -10.48 -20.70 14.79
C ASP A 209 -11.14 -19.34 15.05
N LEU A 210 -12.27 -19.35 15.74
CA LEU A 210 -13.06 -18.16 16.02
C LEU A 210 -12.26 -17.05 16.71
N LYS A 211 -11.35 -17.42 17.63
CA LYS A 211 -10.52 -16.47 18.37
C LYS A 211 -9.56 -15.75 17.42
N ARG A 212 -8.88 -16.50 16.55
CA ARG A 212 -7.97 -15.91 15.55
C ARG A 212 -8.72 -15.12 14.49
N TYR A 213 -9.86 -15.63 14.02
CA TYR A 213 -10.71 -14.92 13.06
C TYR A 213 -11.18 -13.56 13.58
N ASN A 214 -11.73 -13.51 14.79
CA ASN A 214 -12.20 -12.25 15.38
C ASN A 214 -11.06 -11.26 15.62
N LYS A 215 -9.90 -11.74 16.08
CA LYS A 215 -8.69 -10.90 16.20
C LYS A 215 -8.24 -10.34 14.86
N SER A 216 -8.22 -11.18 13.83
CA SER A 216 -7.85 -10.79 12.46
C SER A 216 -8.80 -9.75 11.87
N ARG A 217 -10.12 -9.90 12.10
CA ARG A 217 -11.12 -8.91 11.69
C ARG A 217 -10.96 -7.57 12.42
N GLU A 218 -10.71 -7.59 13.72
CA GLU A 218 -10.47 -6.38 14.50
C GLU A 218 -9.24 -5.62 13.98
N LEU A 219 -8.15 -6.33 13.68
CA LEU A 219 -6.92 -5.74 13.16
C LEU A 219 -7.09 -5.11 11.77
N ILE A 220 -7.94 -5.69 10.93
CA ILE A 220 -8.10 -5.26 9.54
C ILE A 220 -9.21 -4.22 9.36
N PHE A 221 -10.39 -4.50 9.94
CA PHE A 221 -11.61 -3.73 9.71
C PHE A 221 -11.99 -2.84 10.90
N GLY A 222 -11.34 -3.01 12.06
CA GLY A 222 -11.71 -2.29 13.29
C GLY A 222 -13.04 -2.77 13.90
N GLU A 223 -13.55 -3.92 13.49
CA GLU A 223 -14.85 -4.45 13.90
C GLU A 223 -14.72 -5.82 14.58
N LYS A 224 -15.47 -6.02 15.68
CA LYS A 224 -15.73 -7.35 16.27
C LYS A 224 -17.10 -7.83 15.81
N ARG A 225 -17.19 -9.11 15.43
CA ARG A 225 -18.43 -9.83 15.12
C ARG A 225 -18.78 -10.77 16.25
#